data_AF-A0A7C4ARM5-F1
#
_entry.id   AF-A0A7C4ARM5-F1
#
_cell.length_a   1.000
_cell.length_b   1.000
_cell.length_c   1.000
_cell.angle_alpha   90.00
_cell.angle_beta   90.00
_cell.angle_gamma   90.00
#
_symmetry.space_group_name_H-M   'P 1'
#
loop_
_entity.id
_entity.type
_entity.pdbx_description
1 polymer ?
#
loop_
_entity_poly.entity_id
_entity_poly.type
_entity_poly.pdbx_seq_one_letter_code
_entity_poly.pdbx_strand_id
1 'polypeptide(L)'
;MKKTHDKDQSPQTDAAKKPESKKSPRKSSRVKKPAKSGKKTARFADYLYPEPPEGFVVIGTSQVITEFAQPLLEKFPFRADDIKKINQVFSVVPEIWNYTLEPPSKKKEADMVSLISRRLGFDKKRAQDFLNMMTERREFLFPLDIQPQGTPFLFMRKQVCYLIDQFDYKTLDLVPEVLGPDALDNEWVAQLRELDLCIKKSVPYDKWEKLLNKVEDAVAGRFGDWLQKKHAGEYEEDFLFISTMYLEFIYAYEHEAPITLTHEPGKYIVGFCVDFLLRKTSIPAWKYALAPASLKLFYTFLYEKEYLSEPPDHMFQFLDSLDPLYVELLKEEFS
;
A
#
# COMPACT_ATOMS: atom_id res chain seq x y z
N MET A 1 54.16 31.32 62.49
CA MET A 1 53.17 32.39 62.77
C MET A 1 51.88 32.09 62.00
N LYS A 2 50.76 32.11 62.72
CA LYS A 2 49.34 32.19 62.31
C LYS A 2 49.06 32.85 60.94
N LYS A 3 48.16 32.31 60.09
CA LYS A 3 46.69 32.57 60.01
C LYS A 3 46.09 32.07 58.68
N THR A 4 44.87 31.55 58.79
CA THR A 4 43.86 31.21 57.76
C THR A 4 43.32 32.41 56.98
N HIS A 5 42.91 32.22 55.71
CA HIS A 5 41.57 32.63 55.21
C HIS A 5 41.23 32.06 53.82
N ASP A 6 40.02 31.51 53.73
CA ASP A 6 39.21 31.18 52.54
C ASP A 6 38.97 32.36 51.57
N LYS A 7 38.84 32.03 50.27
CA LYS A 7 37.66 32.37 49.44
C LYS A 7 37.73 31.76 48.03
N ASP A 8 36.88 30.76 47.81
CA ASP A 8 35.76 30.78 46.86
C ASP A 8 36.00 31.19 45.39
N GLN A 9 35.91 30.21 44.47
CA GLN A 9 34.91 30.13 43.37
C GLN A 9 35.39 29.26 42.19
N SER A 10 34.66 28.17 41.95
CA SER A 10 34.67 27.32 40.75
C SER A 10 34.17 28.09 39.50
N PRO A 11 34.33 27.55 38.28
CA PRO A 11 33.25 26.70 37.77
C PRO A 11 33.69 25.46 36.95
N GLN A 12 32.71 24.56 36.88
CA GLN A 12 32.68 23.22 36.30
C GLN A 12 32.96 23.18 34.80
N THR A 13 33.64 22.11 34.39
CA THR A 13 33.73 21.61 33.02
C THR A 13 32.60 20.62 32.75
N ASP A 14 31.52 21.09 32.14
CA ASP A 14 30.50 20.24 31.49
C ASP A 14 30.69 20.31 29.96
N ALA A 15 31.39 19.32 29.40
CA ALA A 15 31.47 19.13 27.95
C ALA A 15 30.46 18.05 27.51
N ALA A 16 29.45 18.52 26.78
CA ALA A 16 28.21 17.85 26.48
C ALA A 16 28.34 16.58 25.60
N LYS A 17 27.61 15.54 26.02
CA LYS A 17 27.30 14.35 25.22
C LYS A 17 26.49 14.74 23.99
N LYS A 18 26.87 14.17 22.83
CA LYS A 18 26.11 14.20 21.57
C LYS A 18 24.65 13.76 21.81
N PRO A 19 23.64 14.53 21.38
CA PRO A 19 22.26 14.07 21.41
C PRO A 19 22.05 13.02 20.30
N GLU A 20 21.74 11.79 20.72
CA GLU A 20 21.16 10.78 19.85
C GLU A 20 19.87 11.33 19.22
N SER A 21 19.83 11.37 17.90
CA SER A 21 18.61 11.69 17.15
C SER A 21 17.57 10.60 17.43
N LYS A 22 16.65 10.90 18.34
CA LYS A 22 15.41 10.13 18.53
C LYS A 22 14.68 10.07 17.18
N LYS A 23 14.71 8.91 16.53
CA LYS A 23 13.78 8.59 15.44
C LYS A 23 12.37 8.77 15.99
N SER A 24 11.67 9.79 15.52
CA SER A 24 10.26 9.96 15.79
C SER A 24 9.51 8.78 15.15
N PRO A 25 8.72 8.00 15.91
CA PRO A 25 7.87 7.00 15.31
C PRO A 25 6.84 7.71 14.43
N ARG A 26 6.84 7.38 13.12
CA ARG A 26 5.74 7.67 12.20
C ARG A 26 4.48 7.10 12.84
N LYS A 27 3.62 7.96 13.40
CA LYS A 27 2.25 7.58 13.74
C LYS A 27 1.47 7.48 12.44
N SER A 28 1.38 6.28 11.86
CA SER A 28 0.24 5.95 11.01
C SER A 28 -0.98 5.92 11.95
N SER A 29 -2.09 6.52 11.53
CA SER A 29 -3.33 6.47 12.29
C SER A 29 -3.95 5.07 12.16
N ARG A 30 -3.38 4.07 12.84
CA ARG A 30 -4.09 2.85 13.24
C ARG A 30 -4.90 3.18 14.51
N VAL A 31 -6.20 2.87 14.44
CA VAL A 31 -7.29 3.00 15.44
C VAL A 31 -7.20 4.14 16.47
N LYS A 32 -7.99 5.21 16.27
CA LYS A 32 -8.44 6.12 17.34
C LYS A 32 -9.93 5.85 17.66
N LYS A 33 -10.15 5.50 18.93
CA LYS A 33 -11.37 5.34 19.78
C LYS A 33 -12.70 6.03 19.38
N PRO A 34 -13.85 5.58 19.96
CA PRO A 34 -15.08 5.23 19.24
C PRO A 34 -16.10 6.36 19.15
N ALA A 35 -16.90 6.35 18.08
CA ALA A 35 -18.19 7.04 18.03
C ALA A 35 -19.32 6.07 18.40
N LYS A 36 -20.23 6.54 19.23
CA LYS A 36 -21.30 5.79 19.88
C LYS A 36 -22.22 5.07 18.89
N SER A 37 -22.67 3.89 19.34
CA SER A 37 -23.77 3.08 18.81
C SER A 37 -24.93 3.91 18.26
N GLY A 38 -25.23 3.71 16.98
CA GLY A 38 -26.49 4.11 16.35
C GLY A 38 -26.73 3.23 15.14
N LYS A 39 -27.72 2.33 15.24
CA LYS A 39 -28.22 1.51 14.13
C LYS A 39 -28.47 2.37 12.90
N LYS A 40 -27.67 2.15 11.85
CA LYS A 40 -28.09 2.14 10.45
C LYS A 40 -27.15 1.15 9.76
N THR A 41 -27.71 0.20 9.02
CA THR A 41 -27.01 -0.44 7.90
C THR A 41 -26.41 0.69 7.06
N ALA A 42 -25.10 0.91 7.21
CA ALA A 42 -24.39 1.94 6.49
C ALA A 42 -24.27 1.47 5.04
N ARG A 43 -25.26 1.85 4.23
CA ARG A 43 -24.97 2.14 2.82
C ARG A 43 -23.76 3.07 2.84
N PHE A 44 -22.69 2.66 2.15
CA PHE A 44 -21.61 3.52 1.66
C PHE A 44 -21.48 4.84 2.39
N ALA A 45 -20.71 4.90 3.48
CA ALA A 45 -20.55 6.13 4.25
C ALA A 45 -19.84 7.22 3.43
N ASP A 46 -20.63 8.04 2.75
CA ASP A 46 -20.63 9.51 2.68
C ASP A 46 -19.29 10.26 2.76
N TYR A 47 -18.26 9.81 2.07
CA TYR A 47 -17.48 10.76 1.27
C TYR A 47 -18.18 10.82 -0.08
N LEU A 48 -18.86 11.94 -0.37
CA LEU A 48 -19.33 12.25 -1.71
C LEU A 48 -18.10 12.29 -2.62
N TYR A 49 -17.80 11.15 -3.24
CA TYR A 49 -16.86 11.09 -4.35
C TYR A 49 -17.42 12.02 -5.41
N PRO A 50 -16.69 13.07 -5.81
CA PRO A 50 -17.16 13.91 -6.89
C PRO A 50 -17.25 13.01 -8.13
N GLU A 51 -18.39 12.98 -8.81
CA GLU A 51 -18.52 12.19 -10.04
C GLU A 51 -17.56 12.76 -11.09
N PRO A 52 -16.65 11.93 -11.65
CA PRO A 52 -15.71 12.42 -12.64
C PRO A 52 -16.40 12.65 -13.98
N PRO A 53 -16.00 13.69 -14.75
CA PRO A 53 -16.41 13.82 -16.14
C PRO A 53 -15.96 12.61 -16.98
N GLU A 54 -16.61 12.40 -18.12
CA GLU A 54 -16.23 11.35 -19.07
C GLU A 54 -14.75 11.48 -19.48
N GLY A 55 -14.03 10.36 -19.49
CA GLY A 55 -12.59 10.32 -19.75
C GLY A 55 -11.69 10.64 -18.55
N PHE A 56 -12.27 10.80 -17.35
CA PHE A 56 -11.54 11.04 -16.11
C PHE A 56 -11.88 10.01 -15.02
N VAL A 57 -11.00 9.91 -14.03
CA VAL A 57 -11.14 9.07 -12.83
C VAL A 57 -10.89 9.90 -11.58
N VAL A 58 -11.51 9.51 -10.46
CA VAL A 58 -11.28 10.14 -9.16
C VAL A 58 -10.11 9.47 -8.48
N ILE A 59 -9.08 10.24 -8.13
CA ILE A 59 -7.94 9.70 -7.38
C ILE A 59 -7.65 10.49 -6.12
N GLY A 60 -7.14 9.80 -5.10
CA GLY A 60 -6.67 10.43 -3.87
C GLY A 60 -5.32 11.12 -4.05
N THR A 61 -5.04 12.14 -3.24
CA THR A 61 -3.76 12.90 -3.26
C THR A 61 -2.50 12.04 -3.20
N SER A 62 -2.50 10.90 -2.49
CA SER A 62 -1.35 9.99 -2.46
C SER A 62 -1.11 9.31 -3.80
N GLN A 63 -2.17 8.94 -4.51
CA GLN A 63 -2.09 8.29 -5.82
C GLN A 63 -1.67 9.29 -6.91
N VAL A 64 -2.11 10.56 -6.81
CA VAL A 64 -1.71 11.64 -7.72
C VAL A 64 -0.19 11.73 -7.90
N ILE A 65 0.55 11.71 -6.79
CA ILE A 65 2.01 11.82 -6.83
C ILE A 65 2.62 10.57 -7.49
N THR A 66 2.08 9.38 -7.24
CA THR A 66 2.55 8.14 -7.85
C THR A 66 2.31 8.13 -9.36
N GLU A 67 1.10 8.45 -9.81
CA GLU A 67 0.74 8.53 -11.24
C GLU A 67 1.55 9.61 -11.96
N PHE A 68 1.75 10.75 -11.29
CA PHE A 68 2.61 11.81 -11.79
C PHE A 68 4.07 11.35 -11.91
N ALA A 69 4.57 10.54 -10.98
CA ALA A 69 5.94 10.02 -10.94
C ALA A 69 6.24 8.90 -11.94
N GLN A 70 5.25 8.35 -12.66
CA GLN A 70 5.40 7.19 -13.54
C GLN A 70 6.62 7.26 -14.50
N PRO A 71 6.95 8.41 -15.15
CA PRO A 71 8.12 8.49 -16.01
C PRO A 71 9.46 8.22 -15.31
N LEU A 72 9.55 8.45 -13.98
CA LEU A 72 10.73 8.10 -13.19
C LEU A 72 10.76 6.62 -12.84
N LEU A 73 9.60 6.03 -12.51
CA LEU A 73 9.47 4.59 -12.24
C LEU A 73 9.95 3.76 -13.44
N GLU A 74 9.58 4.18 -14.66
CA GLU A 74 9.98 3.51 -15.90
C GLU A 74 11.47 3.72 -16.24
N LYS A 75 12.01 4.92 -16.00
CA LYS A 75 13.41 5.25 -16.31
C LYS A 75 14.41 4.66 -15.32
N PHE A 76 13.98 4.39 -14.10
CA PHE A 76 14.81 3.86 -13.03
C PHE A 76 14.14 2.61 -12.45
N PRO A 77 14.31 1.43 -13.06
CA PRO A 77 13.84 0.19 -12.45
C PRO A 77 14.65 -0.05 -11.17
N PHE A 78 14.02 0.20 -10.02
CA PHE A 78 14.68 0.11 -8.74
C PHE A 78 14.73 -1.33 -8.25
N ARG A 79 15.87 -1.75 -7.70
CA ARG A 79 15.98 -2.96 -6.90
C ARG A 79 15.80 -2.59 -5.42
N ALA A 80 15.22 -3.50 -4.63
CA ALA A 80 14.85 -3.26 -3.24
C ALA A 80 16.02 -2.85 -2.32
N ASP A 81 17.25 -3.11 -2.73
CA ASP A 81 18.49 -2.85 -2.01
C ASP A 81 19.00 -1.40 -2.10
N ASP A 82 18.43 -0.53 -2.96
CA ASP A 82 18.90 0.85 -3.16
C ASP A 82 17.93 1.94 -2.65
N ILE A 83 17.39 1.76 -1.44
CA ILE A 83 16.43 2.66 -0.79
C ILE A 83 16.92 4.12 -0.75
N LYS A 84 18.23 4.35 -0.59
CA LYS A 84 18.77 5.72 -0.57
C LYS A 84 18.66 6.40 -1.93
N LYS A 85 18.98 5.70 -3.02
CA LYS A 85 18.87 6.25 -4.37
C LYS A 85 17.42 6.40 -4.81
N ILE A 86 16.54 5.46 -4.41
CA ILE A 86 15.07 5.57 -4.58
C ILE A 86 14.59 6.89 -3.97
N ASN A 87 14.87 7.11 -2.68
CA ASN A 87 14.44 8.33 -2.00
C ASN A 87 15.01 9.60 -2.64
N GLN A 88 16.27 9.57 -3.08
CA GLN A 88 16.88 10.71 -3.76
C GLN A 88 16.20 11.03 -5.09
N VAL A 89 15.93 10.02 -5.92
CA VAL A 89 15.24 10.19 -7.21
C VAL A 89 13.81 10.65 -7.01
N PHE A 90 13.03 10.00 -6.14
CA PHE A 90 11.63 10.35 -5.92
C PHE A 90 11.42 11.68 -5.19
N SER A 91 12.40 12.14 -4.41
CA SER A 91 12.31 13.45 -3.76
C SER A 91 12.15 14.62 -4.75
N VAL A 92 12.47 14.43 -6.05
CA VAL A 92 12.28 15.46 -7.08
C VAL A 92 10.81 15.62 -7.48
N VAL A 93 9.98 14.59 -7.32
CA VAL A 93 8.59 14.59 -7.81
C VAL A 93 7.73 15.65 -7.13
N PRO A 94 7.67 15.74 -5.79
CA PRO A 94 6.86 16.76 -5.13
C PRO A 94 7.34 18.19 -5.46
N GLU A 95 8.64 18.37 -5.70
CA GLU A 95 9.23 19.67 -6.04
C GLU A 95 8.79 20.11 -7.44
N ILE A 96 8.80 19.20 -8.42
CA ILE A 96 8.27 19.46 -9.76
C ILE A 96 6.77 19.71 -9.69
N TRP A 97 6.01 18.90 -8.94
CA TRP A 97 4.58 19.11 -8.75
C TRP A 97 4.29 20.53 -8.24
N ASN A 98 4.96 20.94 -7.15
CA ASN A 98 4.78 22.28 -6.59
C ASN A 98 5.20 23.39 -7.57
N TYR A 99 6.29 23.18 -8.33
CA TYR A 99 6.68 24.10 -9.38
C TYR A 99 5.56 24.33 -10.41
N THR A 100 4.83 23.28 -10.80
CA THR A 100 3.71 23.41 -11.76
C THR A 100 2.46 24.11 -11.19
N LEU A 101 2.37 24.30 -9.88
CA LEU A 101 1.27 25.04 -9.24
C LEU A 101 1.55 26.55 -9.15
N GLU A 102 2.82 26.95 -9.29
CA GLU A 102 3.24 28.32 -9.11
C GLU A 102 3.38 29.06 -10.46
N PRO A 103 3.23 30.40 -10.48
CA PRO A 103 3.47 31.17 -11.69
C PRO A 103 4.91 30.96 -12.21
N PRO A 104 5.08 30.77 -13.54
CA PRO A 104 6.38 30.51 -14.12
C PRO A 104 7.32 31.69 -13.91
N SER A 105 8.57 31.42 -13.53
CA SER A 105 9.63 32.43 -13.48
C SER A 105 10.97 31.82 -13.86
N LYS A 106 11.80 32.59 -14.59
CA LYS A 106 13.11 32.13 -15.06
C LYS A 106 14.04 31.68 -13.92
N LYS A 107 13.92 32.30 -12.75
CA LYS A 107 14.71 31.94 -11.57
C LYS A 107 14.31 30.55 -11.05
N LYS A 108 13.00 30.33 -10.83
CA LYS A 108 12.48 29.04 -10.35
C LYS A 108 12.78 27.92 -11.34
N GLU A 109 12.64 28.19 -12.63
CA GLU A 109 12.97 27.22 -13.68
C GLU A 109 14.45 26.81 -13.63
N ALA A 110 15.37 27.79 -13.56
CA ALA A 110 16.80 27.50 -13.43
C ALA A 110 17.14 26.71 -12.15
N ASP A 111 16.51 27.06 -11.03
CA ASP A 111 16.67 26.36 -9.75
C ASP A 111 16.16 24.91 -9.86
N MET A 112 15.03 24.68 -10.53
CA MET A 112 14.47 23.35 -10.75
C MET A 112 15.31 22.49 -11.70
N VAL A 113 15.80 23.06 -12.80
CA VAL A 113 16.71 22.36 -13.73
C VAL A 113 17.99 21.94 -13.01
N SER A 114 18.54 22.81 -12.15
CA SER A 114 19.70 22.50 -11.32
C SER A 114 19.41 21.37 -10.32
N LEU A 115 18.23 21.39 -9.68
CA LEU A 115 17.79 20.35 -8.76
C LEU A 115 17.68 18.98 -9.47
N ILE A 116 17.02 18.94 -10.64
CA ILE A 116 16.83 17.74 -11.45
C ILE A 116 18.19 17.20 -11.91
N SER A 117 19.06 18.06 -12.45
CA SER A 117 20.40 17.67 -12.89
C SER A 117 21.19 16.98 -11.77
N ARG A 118 21.16 17.58 -10.57
CA ARG A 118 21.87 17.06 -9.39
C ARG A 118 21.29 15.73 -8.87
N ARG A 119 19.95 15.59 -8.83
CA ARG A 119 19.30 14.40 -8.25
C ARG A 119 19.22 13.22 -9.21
N LEU A 120 19.05 13.48 -10.50
CA LEU A 120 18.89 12.44 -11.53
C LEU A 120 20.16 12.17 -12.34
N GLY A 121 21.23 12.96 -12.15
CA GLY A 121 22.46 12.86 -12.94
C GLY A 121 22.28 13.26 -14.40
N PHE A 122 21.29 14.12 -14.69
CA PHE A 122 21.04 14.62 -16.03
C PHE A 122 21.95 15.81 -16.33
N ASP A 123 22.36 15.94 -17.60
CA ASP A 123 22.90 17.21 -18.08
C ASP A 123 21.80 18.29 -18.10
N LYS A 124 22.21 19.55 -18.24
CA LYS A 124 21.30 20.70 -18.20
C LYS A 124 20.18 20.62 -19.25
N LYS A 125 20.49 20.14 -20.46
CA LYS A 125 19.50 20.04 -21.54
C LYS A 125 18.48 18.96 -21.21
N ARG A 126 18.96 17.78 -20.83
CA ARG A 126 18.11 16.65 -20.43
C ARG A 126 17.27 16.96 -19.19
N ALA A 127 17.79 17.73 -18.24
CA ALA A 127 17.04 18.20 -17.08
C ALA A 127 15.93 19.20 -17.46
N GLN A 128 16.18 20.10 -18.42
CA GLN A 128 15.16 20.98 -18.97
C GLN A 128 14.08 20.20 -19.72
N ASP A 129 14.49 19.29 -20.61
CA ASP A 129 13.56 18.46 -21.38
C ASP A 129 12.68 17.62 -20.45
N PHE A 130 13.26 17.09 -19.37
CA PHE A 130 12.53 16.37 -18.33
C PHE A 130 11.56 17.26 -17.56
N LEU A 131 11.98 18.47 -17.18
CA LEU A 131 11.09 19.44 -16.52
C LEU A 131 9.89 19.79 -17.41
N ASN A 132 10.13 20.09 -18.69
CA ASN A 132 9.07 20.43 -19.64
C ASN A 132 8.08 19.27 -19.81
N MET A 133 8.59 18.05 -20.01
CA MET A 133 7.75 16.84 -20.13
C MET A 133 6.90 16.61 -18.87
N MET A 134 7.45 16.80 -17.67
CA MET A 134 6.68 16.65 -16.43
C MET A 134 5.64 17.76 -16.26
N THR A 135 5.95 19.01 -16.64
CA THR A 135 4.97 20.11 -16.65
C THR A 135 3.80 19.81 -17.59
N GLU A 136 4.10 19.42 -18.83
CA GLU A 136 3.09 19.02 -19.83
C GLU A 136 2.25 17.82 -19.33
N ARG A 137 2.91 16.82 -18.72
CA ARG A 137 2.23 15.66 -18.12
C ARG A 137 1.27 16.09 -17.02
N ARG A 138 1.65 17.03 -16.15
CA ARG A 138 0.78 17.53 -15.08
C ARG A 138 -0.46 18.19 -15.66
N GLU A 139 -0.29 19.07 -16.64
CA GLU A 139 -1.41 19.78 -17.29
C GLU A 139 -2.35 18.81 -18.02
N PHE A 140 -1.79 17.81 -18.70
CA PHE A 140 -2.56 16.79 -19.40
C PHE A 140 -3.35 15.89 -18.44
N LEU A 141 -2.69 15.39 -17.39
CA LEU A 141 -3.29 14.47 -16.42
C LEU A 141 -4.28 15.15 -15.49
N PHE A 142 -3.95 16.35 -15.01
CA PHE A 142 -4.68 17.06 -13.97
C PHE A 142 -5.09 18.46 -14.44
N PRO A 143 -5.98 18.54 -15.46
CA PRO A 143 -6.43 19.82 -15.99
C PRO A 143 -7.16 20.61 -14.89
N LEU A 144 -6.74 21.86 -14.69
CA LEU A 144 -7.15 22.70 -13.56
C LEU A 144 -8.63 23.11 -13.59
N ASP A 145 -9.19 23.21 -14.80
CA ASP A 145 -10.54 23.68 -15.08
C ASP A 145 -11.64 22.71 -14.65
N ILE A 146 -11.31 21.42 -14.49
CA ILE A 146 -12.27 20.40 -14.08
C ILE A 146 -12.11 19.96 -12.62
N GLN A 147 -11.05 20.38 -11.92
CA GLN A 147 -10.74 19.81 -10.60
C GLN A 147 -11.84 20.11 -9.57
N PRO A 148 -12.25 19.10 -8.77
CA PRO A 148 -13.29 19.28 -7.77
C PRO A 148 -12.82 20.24 -6.67
N GLN A 149 -13.68 21.17 -6.27
CA GLN A 149 -13.37 22.18 -5.25
C GLN A 149 -13.72 21.67 -3.85
N GLY A 150 -12.85 21.96 -2.87
CA GLY A 150 -13.11 21.65 -1.46
C GLY A 150 -13.05 20.16 -1.11
N THR A 151 -12.50 19.32 -1.98
CA THR A 151 -12.34 17.88 -1.74
C THR A 151 -10.85 17.49 -1.67
N PRO A 152 -10.49 16.41 -0.96
CA PRO A 152 -9.13 15.86 -0.97
C PRO A 152 -8.84 14.99 -2.21
N PHE A 153 -9.74 14.95 -3.19
CA PHE A 153 -9.65 14.16 -4.41
C PHE A 153 -9.34 15.04 -5.62
N LEU A 154 -8.74 14.43 -6.65
CA LEU A 154 -8.48 15.08 -7.93
C LEU A 154 -9.07 14.23 -9.06
N PHE A 155 -9.45 14.89 -10.16
CA PHE A 155 -9.76 14.20 -11.40
C PHE A 155 -8.50 14.02 -12.23
N MET A 156 -8.22 12.77 -12.59
CA MET A 156 -7.12 12.41 -13.47
C MET A 156 -7.65 11.93 -14.82
N ARG A 157 -7.05 12.39 -15.92
CA ARG A 157 -7.38 11.90 -17.26
C ARG A 157 -7.01 10.42 -17.40
N LYS A 158 -7.92 9.59 -17.93
CA LYS A 158 -7.63 8.19 -18.30
C LYS A 158 -6.55 8.18 -19.39
N GLN A 159 -5.37 7.60 -19.12
CA GLN A 159 -4.23 7.59 -20.08
C GLN A 159 -4.20 6.35 -20.98
N VAL A 160 -4.81 5.25 -20.56
CA VAL A 160 -4.83 3.98 -21.26
C VAL A 160 -6.14 3.29 -20.92
N CYS A 161 -6.91 2.86 -21.93
CA CYS A 161 -7.87 1.78 -21.70
C CYS A 161 -7.03 0.55 -21.40
N TYR A 162 -6.78 0.28 -20.13
CA TYR A 162 -6.08 -0.93 -19.74
C TYR A 162 -6.90 -2.10 -20.27
N LEU A 163 -6.27 -3.03 -20.99
CA LEU A 163 -6.90 -4.30 -21.27
C LEU A 163 -7.01 -5.03 -19.92
N ILE A 164 -8.14 -4.83 -19.25
CA ILE A 164 -8.45 -5.50 -18.00
C ILE A 164 -9.32 -6.68 -18.37
N ASP A 165 -8.69 -7.84 -18.45
CA ASP A 165 -9.35 -9.11 -18.65
C ASP A 165 -9.29 -9.95 -17.37
N GLN A 166 -10.14 -10.97 -17.32
CA GLN A 166 -10.06 -11.99 -16.28
C GLN A 166 -8.70 -12.66 -16.32
N PHE A 167 -8.20 -13.03 -15.14
CA PHE A 167 -6.94 -13.73 -15.03
C PHE A 167 -7.01 -15.09 -15.74
N ASP A 168 -6.08 -15.34 -16.68
CA ASP A 168 -6.01 -16.62 -17.38
C ASP A 168 -5.26 -17.66 -16.54
N TYR A 169 -6.02 -18.48 -15.81
CA TYR A 169 -5.47 -19.56 -14.98
C TYR A 169 -4.62 -20.57 -15.76
N LYS A 170 -4.72 -20.65 -17.10
CA LYS A 170 -3.86 -21.52 -17.93
C LYS A 170 -2.41 -21.07 -17.95
N THR A 171 -2.15 -19.82 -17.57
CA THR A 171 -0.78 -19.28 -17.43
C THR A 171 -0.08 -19.81 -16.18
N LEU A 172 -0.83 -20.37 -15.22
CA LEU A 172 -0.27 -20.99 -14.02
C LEU A 172 0.01 -22.47 -14.25
N ASP A 173 1.27 -22.87 -14.11
CA ASP A 173 1.69 -24.28 -14.12
C ASP A 173 1.90 -24.78 -12.69
N LEU A 174 0.80 -24.81 -11.91
CA LEU A 174 0.88 -25.09 -10.48
C LEU A 174 1.22 -26.56 -10.21
N VAL A 175 2.19 -26.78 -9.31
CA VAL A 175 2.49 -28.12 -8.80
C VAL A 175 1.29 -28.65 -7.98
N PRO A 176 0.68 -29.79 -8.36
CA PRO A 176 -0.52 -30.30 -7.71
C PRO A 176 -0.27 -30.96 -6.35
N GLU A 177 0.99 -31.30 -6.04
CA GLU A 177 1.38 -31.94 -4.78
C GLU A 177 1.12 -31.02 -3.59
N VAL A 178 0.46 -31.53 -2.55
CA VAL A 178 0.21 -30.79 -1.29
C VAL A 178 1.53 -30.53 -0.56
N LEU A 179 1.82 -29.26 -0.28
CA LEU A 179 2.99 -28.85 0.48
C LEU A 179 2.63 -28.67 1.96
N GLY A 180 2.62 -29.78 2.70
CA GLY A 180 2.30 -29.81 4.13
C GLY A 180 3.15 -28.88 5.00
N PRO A 181 2.74 -28.64 6.27
CA PRO A 181 3.40 -27.68 7.14
C PRO A 181 4.76 -28.19 7.64
N ASP A 182 5.76 -27.30 7.67
CA ASP A 182 7.00 -27.50 8.41
C ASP A 182 6.89 -26.99 9.87
N ALA A 183 7.98 -27.07 10.64
CA ALA A 183 7.98 -26.62 12.04
C ALA A 183 7.67 -25.13 12.22
N LEU A 184 8.08 -24.29 11.25
CA LEU A 184 7.89 -22.85 11.29
C LEU A 184 6.49 -22.47 10.78
N ASP A 185 5.95 -23.21 9.81
CA ASP A 185 4.54 -23.14 9.42
C ASP A 185 3.65 -23.42 10.63
N ASN A 186 3.95 -24.47 11.40
CA ASN A 186 3.20 -24.83 12.61
C ASN A 186 3.23 -23.74 13.68
N GLU A 187 4.39 -23.11 13.91
CA GLU A 187 4.52 -21.98 14.83
C GLU A 187 3.67 -20.80 14.36
N TRP A 188 3.75 -20.47 13.08
CA TRP A 188 2.97 -19.38 12.48
C TRP A 188 1.45 -19.63 12.57
N VAL A 189 1.00 -20.84 12.25
CA VAL A 189 -0.42 -21.23 12.38
C VAL A 189 -0.90 -21.12 13.83
N ALA A 190 -0.07 -21.48 14.82
CA ALA A 190 -0.40 -21.30 16.21
C ALA A 190 -0.59 -19.81 16.58
N GLN A 191 0.30 -18.94 16.10
CA GLN A 191 0.21 -17.48 16.30
C GLN A 191 -1.03 -16.89 15.62
N LEU A 192 -1.37 -17.34 14.39
CA LEU A 192 -2.57 -16.91 13.67
C LEU A 192 -3.86 -17.34 14.40
N ARG A 193 -3.89 -18.56 14.96
CA ARG A 193 -5.01 -19.02 15.80
C ARG A 193 -5.14 -18.23 17.10
N GLU A 194 -4.03 -17.84 17.71
CA GLU A 194 -4.04 -16.95 18.88
C GLU A 194 -4.61 -15.58 18.52
N LEU A 195 -4.24 -15.05 17.35
CA LEU A 195 -4.79 -13.79 16.82
C LEU A 195 -6.30 -13.89 16.59
N ASP A 196 -6.79 -14.99 15.99
CA ASP A 196 -8.22 -15.25 15.84
C ASP A 196 -8.96 -15.23 17.17
N LEU A 197 -8.38 -15.83 18.22
CA LEU A 197 -8.96 -15.84 19.55
C LEU A 197 -9.01 -14.44 20.16
N CYS A 198 -7.99 -13.60 19.92
CA CYS A 198 -8.00 -12.20 20.34
C CYS A 198 -9.15 -11.43 19.68
N ILE A 199 -9.37 -11.61 18.37
CA ILE A 199 -10.47 -10.97 17.63
C ILE A 199 -11.83 -11.47 18.14
N LYS A 200 -12.02 -12.79 18.24
CA LYS A 200 -13.27 -13.41 18.71
C LYS A 200 -13.63 -13.00 20.14
N LYS A 201 -12.64 -12.75 21.01
CA LYS A 201 -12.84 -12.28 22.39
C LYS A 201 -12.86 -10.75 22.51
N SER A 202 -12.80 -10.03 21.39
CA SER A 202 -12.74 -8.56 21.35
C SER A 202 -11.65 -7.98 22.27
N VAL A 203 -10.49 -8.63 22.29
CA VAL A 203 -9.33 -8.16 23.06
C VAL A 203 -8.89 -6.81 22.50
N PRO A 204 -8.56 -5.81 23.34
CA PRO A 204 -8.05 -4.52 22.88
C PRO A 204 -6.80 -4.65 21.98
N TYR A 205 -6.78 -3.89 20.88
CA TYR A 205 -5.73 -3.92 19.84
C TYR A 205 -4.30 -3.81 20.39
N ASP A 206 -4.09 -2.92 21.36
CA ASP A 206 -2.78 -2.70 21.99
C ASP A 206 -2.19 -3.95 22.64
N LYS A 207 -3.04 -4.95 22.98
CA LYS A 207 -2.60 -6.20 23.58
C LYS A 207 -2.13 -7.25 22.57
N TRP A 208 -2.56 -7.16 21.32
CA TRP A 208 -2.26 -8.15 20.28
C TRP A 208 -1.59 -7.56 19.03
N GLU A 209 -1.35 -6.24 18.97
CA GLU A 209 -0.60 -5.59 17.88
C GLU A 209 0.77 -6.25 17.62
N LYS A 210 1.51 -6.60 18.68
CA LYS A 210 2.81 -7.29 18.53
C LYS A 210 2.68 -8.69 17.95
N LEU A 211 1.55 -9.35 18.21
CA LEU A 211 1.25 -10.67 17.63
C LEU A 211 0.89 -10.51 16.15
N LEU A 212 0.05 -9.53 15.81
CA LEU A 212 -0.28 -9.21 14.42
C LEU A 212 0.99 -8.96 13.60
N ASN A 213 1.88 -8.07 14.05
CA ASN A 213 3.10 -7.77 13.30
C ASN A 213 3.97 -9.03 13.08
N LYS A 214 4.04 -9.95 14.05
CA LYS A 214 4.76 -11.22 13.87
C LYS A 214 4.11 -12.12 12.82
N VAL A 215 2.78 -12.20 12.83
CA VAL A 215 2.00 -12.99 11.85
C VAL A 215 2.18 -12.41 10.45
N GLU A 216 2.13 -11.07 10.31
CA GLU A 216 2.35 -10.35 9.05
C GLU A 216 3.78 -10.55 8.52
N ASP A 217 4.80 -10.38 9.37
CA ASP A 217 6.21 -10.56 8.98
C ASP A 217 6.49 -12.00 8.54
N ALA A 218 5.89 -12.98 9.24
CA ALA A 218 6.09 -14.39 8.93
C ALA A 218 5.34 -14.84 7.68
N VAL A 219 4.09 -14.41 7.47
CA VAL A 219 3.29 -14.90 6.33
C VAL A 219 3.93 -14.53 5.00
N ALA A 220 4.59 -13.38 4.92
CA ALA A 220 5.17 -12.91 3.66
C ALA A 220 6.25 -13.88 3.14
N GLY A 221 7.14 -14.32 4.03
CA GLY A 221 8.15 -15.32 3.68
C GLY A 221 7.54 -16.70 3.40
N ARG A 222 6.60 -17.15 4.25
CA ARG A 222 6.01 -18.49 4.15
C ARG A 222 5.18 -18.69 2.89
N PHE A 223 4.34 -17.71 2.57
CA PHE A 223 3.52 -17.75 1.38
C PHE A 223 4.35 -17.54 0.12
N GLY A 224 5.36 -16.66 0.16
CA GLY A 224 6.33 -16.52 -0.93
C GLY A 224 7.07 -17.81 -1.26
N ASP A 225 7.61 -18.49 -0.24
CA ASP A 225 8.27 -19.80 -0.40
C ASP A 225 7.32 -20.87 -0.94
N TRP A 226 6.04 -20.83 -0.53
CA TRP A 226 5.01 -21.74 -1.04
C TRP A 226 4.70 -21.46 -2.51
N LEU A 227 4.50 -20.20 -2.91
CA LEU A 227 4.25 -19.79 -4.30
C LEU A 227 5.39 -20.23 -5.23
N GLN A 228 6.64 -20.07 -4.78
CA GLN A 228 7.83 -20.52 -5.52
C GLN A 228 7.83 -22.03 -5.71
N LYS A 229 7.59 -22.80 -4.64
CA LYS A 229 7.53 -24.27 -4.72
C LYS A 229 6.35 -24.76 -5.56
N LYS A 230 5.27 -23.98 -5.63
CA LYS A 230 4.12 -24.23 -6.49
C LYS A 230 4.32 -23.77 -7.93
N HIS A 231 5.43 -23.12 -8.27
CA HIS A 231 5.71 -22.59 -9.62
C HIS A 231 4.66 -21.57 -10.07
N ALA A 232 4.26 -20.63 -9.20
CA ALA A 232 3.28 -19.60 -9.53
C ALA A 232 3.79 -18.57 -10.57
N GLY A 233 5.08 -18.60 -10.92
CA GLY A 233 5.62 -17.95 -12.12
C GLY A 233 5.82 -16.45 -11.95
N GLU A 234 5.52 -15.68 -13.00
CA GLU A 234 5.78 -14.23 -12.99
C GLU A 234 4.88 -13.41 -12.05
N TYR A 235 3.80 -14.01 -11.54
CA TYR A 235 2.82 -13.35 -10.69
C TYR A 235 3.08 -13.52 -9.19
N GLU A 236 4.16 -14.22 -8.79
CA GLU A 236 4.48 -14.52 -7.39
C GLU A 236 4.46 -13.29 -6.48
N GLU A 237 5.14 -12.21 -6.89
CA GLU A 237 5.22 -10.97 -6.10
C GLU A 237 3.83 -10.29 -5.97
N ASP A 238 3.02 -10.33 -7.03
CA ASP A 238 1.70 -9.71 -7.05
C ASP A 238 0.69 -10.50 -6.20
N PHE A 239 0.74 -11.83 -6.27
CA PHE A 239 -0.07 -12.72 -5.42
C PHE A 239 0.29 -12.55 -3.95
N LEU A 240 1.59 -12.46 -3.65
CA LEU A 240 2.08 -12.20 -2.30
C LEU A 240 1.60 -10.84 -1.78
N PHE A 241 1.75 -9.78 -2.59
CA PHE A 241 1.33 -8.43 -2.24
C PHE A 241 -0.16 -8.36 -1.91
N ILE A 242 -1.01 -8.84 -2.82
CA ILE A 242 -2.47 -8.77 -2.65
C ILE A 242 -2.92 -9.58 -1.43
N SER A 243 -2.37 -10.77 -1.23
CA SER A 243 -2.72 -11.64 -0.09
C SER A 243 -2.27 -11.06 1.24
N THR A 244 -1.12 -10.38 1.28
CA THR A 244 -0.65 -9.65 2.47
C THR A 244 -1.56 -8.47 2.78
N MET A 245 -1.97 -7.71 1.76
CA MET A 245 -2.95 -6.62 1.92
C MET A 245 -4.31 -7.15 2.43
N TYR A 246 -4.71 -8.35 2.01
CA TYR A 246 -5.92 -9.00 2.51
C TYR A 246 -5.80 -9.40 3.97
N LEU A 247 -4.66 -9.97 4.40
CA LEU A 247 -4.41 -10.27 5.81
C LEU A 247 -4.49 -8.99 6.66
N GLU A 248 -3.82 -7.92 6.23
CA GLU A 248 -3.87 -6.63 6.92
C GLU A 248 -5.32 -6.12 6.98
N PHE A 249 -6.08 -6.21 5.89
CA PHE A 249 -7.48 -5.84 5.86
C PHE A 249 -8.30 -6.59 6.92
N ILE A 250 -8.15 -7.92 7.03
CA ILE A 250 -8.93 -8.75 7.96
C ILE A 250 -8.60 -8.46 9.44
N TYR A 251 -7.33 -8.24 9.77
CA TYR A 251 -6.89 -8.16 11.16
C TYR A 251 -6.54 -6.76 11.65
N ALA A 252 -6.06 -5.86 10.80
CA ALA A 252 -5.61 -4.53 11.21
C ALA A 252 -6.70 -3.44 11.10
N TYR A 253 -7.84 -3.75 10.46
CA TYR A 253 -8.94 -2.82 10.26
C TYR A 253 -10.18 -3.21 11.08
N GLU A 254 -11.01 -2.20 11.38
CA GLU A 254 -12.25 -2.40 12.12
C GLU A 254 -13.36 -2.86 11.17
N HIS A 255 -14.10 -3.87 11.59
CA HIS A 255 -15.22 -4.44 10.86
C HIS A 255 -16.49 -4.40 11.70
N GLU A 256 -17.66 -4.40 11.05
CA GLU A 256 -18.96 -4.39 11.73
C GLU A 256 -19.15 -5.61 12.66
N ALA A 257 -18.51 -6.73 12.34
CA ALA A 257 -18.50 -7.94 13.13
C ALA A 257 -17.06 -8.48 13.24
N PRO A 258 -16.71 -9.22 14.31
CA PRO A 258 -15.42 -9.88 14.40
C PRO A 258 -15.24 -10.87 13.24
N ILE A 259 -14.19 -10.68 12.44
CA ILE A 259 -13.87 -11.56 11.32
C ILE A 259 -12.48 -12.17 11.46
N THR A 260 -12.34 -13.34 10.85
CA THR A 260 -11.09 -14.09 10.78
C THR A 260 -11.03 -14.78 9.44
N LEU A 261 -9.86 -15.28 9.03
CA LEU A 261 -9.74 -16.03 7.79
C LEU A 261 -10.59 -17.32 7.78
N THR A 262 -10.96 -17.86 8.95
CA THR A 262 -11.85 -19.03 9.09
C THR A 262 -13.34 -18.70 9.21
N HIS A 263 -13.73 -17.44 9.44
CA HIS A 263 -15.10 -17.09 9.78
C HIS A 263 -15.60 -15.86 9.03
N GLU A 264 -16.66 -16.05 8.24
CA GLU A 264 -17.30 -15.05 7.37
C GLU A 264 -16.40 -14.33 6.34
N PRO A 265 -15.38 -14.97 5.74
CA PRO A 265 -14.49 -14.25 4.83
C PRO A 265 -15.21 -13.70 3.58
N GLY A 266 -16.20 -14.43 3.04
CA GLY A 266 -16.94 -14.03 1.85
C GLY A 266 -17.65 -12.68 1.96
N LYS A 267 -18.18 -12.34 3.15
CA LYS A 267 -18.89 -11.07 3.38
C LYS A 267 -17.98 -9.85 3.18
N TYR A 268 -16.70 -9.99 3.47
CA TYR A 268 -15.75 -8.88 3.45
C TYR A 268 -14.80 -8.90 2.25
N ILE A 269 -14.78 -9.98 1.46
CA ILE A 269 -13.99 -10.05 0.22
C ILE A 269 -14.43 -9.01 -0.81
N VAL A 270 -15.74 -8.75 -0.93
CA VAL A 270 -16.22 -7.66 -1.80
C VAL A 270 -15.66 -6.34 -1.32
N GLY A 271 -15.83 -6.02 -0.03
CA GLY A 271 -15.28 -4.79 0.56
C GLY A 271 -13.75 -4.70 0.44
N PHE A 272 -13.04 -5.82 0.48
CA PHE A 272 -11.62 -5.85 0.19
C PHE A 272 -11.33 -5.48 -1.27
N CYS A 273 -11.91 -6.19 -2.23
CA CYS A 273 -11.57 -6.04 -3.65
C CYS A 273 -12.03 -4.70 -4.24
N VAL A 274 -13.26 -4.27 -3.92
CA VAL A 274 -13.91 -3.12 -4.58
C VAL A 274 -13.70 -1.79 -3.85
N ASP A 275 -13.20 -1.83 -2.62
CA ASP A 275 -12.97 -0.61 -1.83
C ASP A 275 -11.53 -0.59 -1.32
N PHE A 276 -11.18 -1.52 -0.42
CA PHE A 276 -9.92 -1.43 0.30
C PHE A 276 -8.70 -1.50 -0.63
N LEU A 277 -8.63 -2.51 -1.50
CA LEU A 277 -7.49 -2.74 -2.38
C LEU A 277 -7.30 -1.58 -3.35
N LEU A 278 -8.38 -1.11 -3.98
CA LEU A 278 -8.38 0.00 -4.93
C LEU A 278 -7.94 1.32 -4.27
N ARG A 279 -8.39 1.59 -3.03
CA ARG A 279 -8.07 2.85 -2.34
C ARG A 279 -6.72 2.86 -1.65
N LYS A 280 -6.24 1.71 -1.19
CA LYS A 280 -5.01 1.60 -0.38
C LYS A 280 -3.76 1.35 -1.19
N THR A 281 -3.90 0.94 -2.44
CA THR A 281 -2.76 0.61 -3.29
C THR A 281 -2.76 1.48 -4.54
N SER A 282 -1.60 1.57 -5.17
CA SER A 282 -1.40 2.24 -6.45
C SER A 282 -0.56 1.29 -7.29
N ILE A 283 -1.22 0.23 -7.76
CA ILE A 283 -0.66 -0.77 -8.68
C ILE A 283 -1.28 -0.59 -10.08
N PRO A 284 -0.61 -1.04 -11.15
CA PRO A 284 -1.19 -1.02 -12.49
C PRO A 284 -2.58 -1.65 -12.54
N ALA A 285 -3.50 -1.06 -13.29
CA ALA A 285 -4.92 -1.42 -13.24
C ALA A 285 -5.20 -2.91 -13.51
N TRP A 286 -4.47 -3.50 -14.47
CA TRP A 286 -4.58 -4.93 -14.78
C TRP A 286 -4.19 -5.84 -13.62
N LYS A 287 -3.33 -5.38 -12.69
CA LYS A 287 -2.93 -6.17 -11.51
C LYS A 287 -4.05 -6.31 -10.50
N TYR A 288 -5.03 -5.40 -10.49
CA TYR A 288 -6.20 -5.58 -9.64
C TYR A 288 -6.99 -6.82 -10.03
N ALA A 289 -7.05 -7.17 -11.31
CA ALA A 289 -7.72 -8.39 -11.78
C ALA A 289 -7.07 -9.68 -11.26
N LEU A 290 -5.87 -9.62 -10.70
CA LEU A 290 -5.23 -10.76 -10.04
C LEU A 290 -5.87 -11.10 -8.69
N ALA A 291 -6.65 -10.19 -8.07
CA ALA A 291 -7.10 -10.35 -6.69
C ALA A 291 -7.89 -11.64 -6.43
N PRO A 292 -8.85 -12.07 -7.27
CA PRO A 292 -9.54 -13.35 -7.07
C PRO A 292 -8.58 -14.54 -7.11
N ALA A 293 -7.63 -14.57 -8.05
CA ALA A 293 -6.63 -15.63 -8.16
C ALA A 293 -5.68 -15.65 -6.96
N SER A 294 -5.19 -14.49 -6.53
CA SER A 294 -4.35 -14.32 -5.33
C SER A 294 -5.03 -14.91 -4.10
N LEU A 295 -6.32 -14.58 -3.89
CA LEU A 295 -7.08 -15.06 -2.75
C LEU A 295 -7.28 -16.57 -2.81
N LYS A 296 -7.58 -17.15 -3.98
CA LYS A 296 -7.69 -18.61 -4.10
C LYS A 296 -6.37 -19.31 -3.74
N LEU A 297 -5.24 -18.81 -4.23
CA LEU A 297 -3.93 -19.36 -3.90
C LEU A 297 -3.62 -19.22 -2.41
N PHE A 298 -3.97 -18.07 -1.81
CA PHE A 298 -3.77 -17.86 -0.39
C PHE A 298 -4.62 -18.81 0.47
N TYR A 299 -5.90 -18.99 0.15
CA TYR A 299 -6.74 -19.96 0.84
C TYR A 299 -6.30 -21.41 0.62
N THR A 300 -5.72 -21.73 -0.54
CA THR A 300 -5.07 -23.04 -0.79
C THR A 300 -3.88 -23.21 0.14
N PHE A 301 -2.99 -22.22 0.23
CA PHE A 301 -1.88 -22.21 1.17
C PHE A 301 -2.36 -22.41 2.62
N LEU A 302 -3.37 -21.66 3.05
CA LEU A 302 -3.94 -21.79 4.40
C LEU A 302 -4.47 -23.19 4.70
N TYR A 303 -5.06 -23.85 3.70
CA TYR A 303 -5.49 -25.25 3.82
C TYR A 303 -4.32 -26.22 3.90
N GLU A 304 -3.33 -26.09 3.00
CA GLU A 304 -2.16 -26.97 3.00
C GLU A 304 -1.29 -26.81 4.25
N LYS A 305 -1.33 -25.65 4.91
CA LYS A 305 -0.68 -25.41 6.21
C LYS A 305 -1.52 -25.84 7.41
N GLU A 306 -2.63 -26.52 7.18
CA GLU A 306 -3.53 -27.03 8.21
C GLU A 306 -4.11 -25.94 9.11
N TYR A 307 -4.14 -24.68 8.65
CA TYR A 307 -4.85 -23.61 9.35
C TYR A 307 -6.36 -23.78 9.17
N LEU A 308 -6.81 -24.07 7.93
CA LEU A 308 -8.19 -24.44 7.63
C LEU A 308 -8.41 -25.93 7.86
N SER A 309 -9.55 -26.29 8.45
CA SER A 309 -9.92 -27.69 8.70
C SER A 309 -10.53 -28.40 7.50
N GLU A 310 -11.06 -27.64 6.54
CA GLU A 310 -11.74 -28.14 5.35
C GLU A 310 -11.21 -27.41 4.10
N PRO A 311 -11.25 -28.05 2.92
CA PRO A 311 -10.94 -27.37 1.66
C PRO A 311 -11.80 -26.10 1.49
N PRO A 312 -11.23 -25.00 0.99
CA PRO A 312 -11.92 -23.72 0.87
C PRO A 312 -12.86 -23.65 -0.36
N ASP A 313 -13.62 -24.71 -0.66
CA ASP A 313 -14.44 -24.82 -1.88
C ASP A 313 -15.52 -23.73 -1.96
N HIS A 314 -16.18 -23.43 -0.82
CA HIS A 314 -17.16 -22.35 -0.75
C HIS A 314 -16.55 -20.97 -1.04
N MET A 315 -15.29 -20.76 -0.64
CA MET A 315 -14.56 -19.54 -0.94
C MET A 315 -14.28 -19.44 -2.43
N PHE A 316 -13.85 -20.55 -3.05
CA PHE A 316 -13.54 -20.58 -4.47
C PHE A 316 -14.78 -20.31 -5.32
N GLN A 317 -15.90 -20.95 -5.01
CA GLN A 317 -17.19 -20.70 -5.67
C GLN A 317 -17.61 -19.23 -5.55
N PHE A 318 -17.42 -18.62 -4.39
CA PHE A 318 -17.72 -17.20 -4.20
C PHE A 318 -16.83 -16.31 -5.06
N LEU A 319 -15.51 -16.55 -5.06
CA LEU A 319 -14.55 -15.81 -5.88
C LEU A 319 -14.82 -15.99 -7.38
N ASP A 320 -15.18 -17.20 -7.83
CA ASP A 320 -15.59 -17.48 -9.21
C ASP A 320 -16.82 -16.67 -9.62
N SER A 321 -17.79 -16.49 -8.71
CA SER A 321 -18.97 -15.67 -8.98
C SER A 321 -18.69 -14.17 -8.95
N LEU A 322 -17.70 -13.74 -8.17
CA LEU A 322 -17.30 -12.34 -8.03
C LEU A 322 -16.44 -11.86 -9.20
N ASP A 323 -15.53 -12.71 -9.69
CA ASP A 323 -14.48 -12.35 -10.64
C ASP A 323 -15.02 -11.61 -11.89
N PRO A 324 -16.07 -12.10 -12.60
CA PRO A 324 -16.60 -11.38 -13.76
C PRO A 324 -17.15 -10.00 -13.41
N LEU A 325 -17.88 -9.87 -12.29
CA LEU A 325 -18.46 -8.60 -11.85
C LEU A 325 -17.38 -7.61 -11.42
N TYR A 326 -16.33 -8.12 -10.80
CA TYR A 326 -15.19 -7.32 -10.38
C TYR A 326 -14.40 -6.79 -11.58
N VAL A 327 -14.16 -7.63 -12.60
CA VAL A 327 -13.50 -7.19 -13.83
C VAL A 327 -14.30 -6.11 -14.56
N GLU A 328 -15.62 -6.22 -14.64
CA GLU A 328 -16.45 -5.16 -15.24
C GLU A 328 -16.36 -3.85 -14.45
N LEU A 329 -16.37 -3.91 -13.12
CA LEU A 329 -16.14 -2.73 -12.27
C LEU A 329 -14.75 -2.11 -12.52
N LEU A 330 -13.71 -2.93 -12.65
CA LEU A 330 -12.37 -2.44 -12.98
C LEU A 330 -12.33 -1.79 -14.36
N LYS A 331 -13.04 -2.35 -15.35
CA LYS A 331 -13.16 -1.72 -16.68
C LYS A 331 -13.86 -0.37 -16.58
N GLU A 332 -14.97 -0.24 -15.86
CA GLU A 332 -15.64 1.04 -15.67
C GLU A 332 -14.72 2.09 -15.00
N GLU A 333 -13.98 1.66 -13.97
CA GLU A 333 -13.09 2.53 -13.22
C GLU A 333 -11.88 2.97 -14.06
N PHE A 334 -11.26 2.06 -14.82
CA PHE A 334 -9.95 2.29 -15.44
C PHE A 334 -9.91 2.32 -16.98
N SER A 335 -10.97 1.87 -17.67
CA SER A 335 -11.10 1.94 -19.15
C SER A 335 -11.98 3.09 -19.57
#